data_AF-A0A2E7ZYW6-F1
#
_entry.id   AF-A0A2E7ZYW6-F1
#
_cell.length_a   1.000
_cell.length_b   1.000
_cell.length_c   1.000
_cell.angle_alpha   90.00
_cell.angle_beta   90.00
_cell.angle_gamma   90.00
#
_symmetry.space_group_name_H-M   'P 1'
#
loop_
_entity.id
_entity.type
_entity.pdbx_description
1 polymer ?
#
loop_
_entity_poly.entity_id
_entity_poly.type
_entity_poly.pdbx_seq_one_letter_code
_entity_poly.pdbx_strand_id
1 'polypeptide(L)' 'MYIPPFFVQPSVSKMHDLMRAHPFAVLISADPTGSIDAQHLPVTLNTGKNAYGTLFLHVAAANPVVQRLCSHRPVTVV' A
#
# COMPACT_ATOMS: atom_id res chain seq x y z
N MET A 1 -0.83 9.26 -14.06
CA MET A 1 -0.07 10.46 -13.66
C MET A 1 1.22 10.51 -14.47
N TYR A 2 1.68 11.69 -14.85
CA TYR A 2 2.99 11.86 -15.50
C TYR A 2 4.10 11.74 -14.45
N ILE A 3 5.15 10.96 -14.73
CA ILE A 3 6.35 10.87 -13.91
C ILE A 3 7.50 11.47 -14.74
N PRO A 4 8.04 12.64 -14.36
CA PRO A 4 9.21 13.21 -15.00
C PRO A 4 10.38 12.20 -15.05
N PRO A 5 11.21 12.19 -16.12
CA PRO A 5 12.26 11.18 -16.30
C PRO A 5 13.22 11.03 -15.11
N PHE A 6 13.54 12.12 -14.43
CA PHE A 6 14.42 12.14 -13.26
C PHE A 6 13.80 11.55 -11.99
N PHE A 7 12.47 11.35 -11.95
CA PHE A 7 11.77 10.67 -10.86
C PHE A 7 11.43 9.21 -11.17
N VAL A 8 11.72 8.73 -12.38
CA VAL A 8 11.45 7.34 -12.75
C VAL A 8 12.44 6.42 -12.04
N GLN A 9 11.91 5.49 -11.24
CA GLN A 9 12.66 4.32 -10.76
C GLN A 9 12.22 3.09 -11.58
N PRO A 10 13.01 2.63 -12.56
CA PRO A 10 12.62 1.50 -13.39
C PRO A 10 12.87 0.14 -12.73
N SER A 11 13.66 0.07 -11.67
CA SER A 11 14.02 -1.19 -11.03
C SER A 11 13.02 -1.58 -9.93
N VAL A 12 12.25 -2.64 -10.18
CA VAL A 12 11.37 -3.25 -9.19
C VAL A 12 12.15 -3.72 -7.95
N SER A 13 13.34 -4.28 -8.12
CA SER A 13 14.18 -4.69 -6.98
C SER A 13 14.52 -3.51 -6.07
N LYS A 14 14.92 -2.35 -6.63
CA LYS A 14 15.23 -1.16 -5.83
C LYS A 14 14.00 -0.64 -5.09
N MET A 15 12.82 -0.70 -5.71
CA MET A 15 11.57 -0.36 -5.03
C MET A 15 11.25 -1.33 -3.90
N HIS A 16 11.46 -2.63 -4.10
CA HIS A 16 11.29 -3.64 -3.05
C HIS A 16 12.26 -3.45 -1.89
N ASP A 17 13.51 -3.08 -2.17
CA ASP A 17 14.51 -2.79 -1.14
C ASP A 17 14.11 -1.58 -0.29
N LEU A 18 13.59 -0.52 -0.92
CA LEU A 18 13.04 0.65 -0.23
C LEU A 18 11.87 0.26 0.68
N MET A 19 10.92 -0.53 0.18
CA MET A 19 9.76 -0.99 0.96
C MET A 19 10.18 -1.83 2.18
N ARG A 20 11.21 -2.69 2.04
CA ARG A 20 11.74 -3.48 3.16
C ARG A 20 12.49 -2.62 4.18
N ALA A 21 13.21 -1.60 3.73
CA ALA A 21 13.91 -0.66 4.59
C ALA A 21 12.95 0.25 5.37
N HIS A 22 11.76 0.53 4.82
CA HIS A 22 10.75 1.42 5.39
C HIS A 22 9.39 0.72 5.49
N PRO A 23 9.21 -0.24 6.41
CA PRO A 23 8.00 -1.07 6.48
C PRO A 23 6.81 -0.37 7.16
N PHE A 24 6.85 0.96 7.34
CA PHE A 24 5.76 1.73 7.94
C PHE A 24 5.18 2.66 6.87
N ALA A 25 4.09 2.22 6.25
CA ALA A 25 3.51 2.83 5.07
C ALA A 25 2.23 3.61 5.39
N VAL A 26 1.76 4.39 4.42
CA VAL A 26 0.46 5.08 4.48
C VAL A 26 -0.53 4.33 3.60
N LEU A 27 -1.56 3.74 4.22
CA LEU A 27 -2.71 3.16 3.54
C LEU A 27 -3.77 4.24 3.31
N ILE A 28 -4.05 4.53 2.04
CA ILE A 28 -5.07 5.49 1.61
C ILE A 28 -6.25 4.73 1.04
N SER A 29 -7.44 4.96 1.61
CA SER A 29 -8.68 4.32 1.21
C SER A 29 -9.78 5.34 0.95
N ALA A 30 -10.68 5.02 0.03
CA ALA A 30 -11.88 5.81 -0.23
C ALA A 30 -13.13 4.97 0.07
N ASP A 31 -14.16 5.61 0.61
CA ASP A 31 -15.47 5.00 0.82
C ASP A 31 -16.45 5.28 -0.35
N PRO A 32 -17.67 4.68 -0.36
CA PRO A 32 -18.63 4.88 -1.44
C PRO A 32 -19.12 6.33 -1.61
N THR A 33 -19.01 7.14 -0.56
CA THR A 33 -19.42 8.55 -0.58
C THR A 33 -18.32 9.46 -1.12
N GLY A 34 -17.13 8.92 -1.37
CA GLY A 34 -15.96 9.67 -1.82
C GLY A 34 -15.09 10.21 -0.69
N SER A 35 -15.39 9.88 0.58
CA SER A 35 -14.53 10.27 1.71
C SER A 35 -13.22 9.50 1.64
N ILE A 36 -12.11 10.22 1.76
CA ILE A 36 -10.75 9.65 1.80
C ILE A 36 -10.28 9.58 3.25
N ASP A 37 -9.60 8.50 3.59
CA ASP A 37 -8.91 8.32 4.87
C ASP A 37 -7.50 7.77 4.63
N ALA A 38 -6.55 8.20 5.45
CA ALA A 38 -5.13 7.87 5.34
C ALA A 38 -4.59 7.43 6.70
N GLN A 39 -4.12 6.19 6.79
CA GLN A 39 -3.65 5.59 8.03
C GLN A 39 -2.24 5.05 7.91
N HIS A 40 -1.42 5.29 8.93
CA HIS A 40 -0.08 4.74 8.99
C HIS A 40 -0.12 3.34 9.59
N LEU A 41 0.41 2.35 8.88
CA LEU A 41 0.36 0.94 9.27
C LEU A 41 1.65 0.22 8.90
N PRO A 42 2.11 -0.73 9.74
CA PRO A 42 3.18 -1.64 9.35
C PRO A 42 2.74 -2.54 8.19
N VAL A 43 3.62 -2.72 7.21
CA VAL A 43 3.42 -3.59 6.05
C VAL A 43 4.64 -4.48 5.80
N THR A 44 4.40 -5.67 5.24
CA THR A 44 5.46 -6.60 4.83
C THR A 44 5.29 -6.95 3.36
N LEU A 45 6.37 -6.80 2.58
CA LEU A 45 6.41 -7.18 1.18
C LEU A 45 6.78 -8.66 1.01
N ASN A 46 5.94 -9.40 0.27
CA ASN A 46 6.20 -10.76 -0.18
C ASN A 46 6.31 -10.81 -1.71
N THR A 47 7.46 -11.18 -2.25
CA THR A 47 7.74 -11.15 -3.70
C THR A 47 7.57 -12.50 -4.40
N GLY A 48 7.16 -13.56 -3.70
CA GLY A 48 7.18 -14.92 -4.24
C GLY A 48 6.01 -15.30 -5.18
N LYS A 49 4.96 -14.46 -5.28
CA LYS A 49 3.70 -14.84 -5.95
C LYS A 49 3.41 -14.12 -7.27
N ASN A 50 4.05 -12.98 -7.54
CA ASN A 50 3.84 -12.21 -8.77
C ASN A 50 5.01 -11.25 -9.02
N ALA A 51 5.06 -10.64 -10.21
CA ALA A 51 6.17 -9.79 -10.65
C ALA A 51 6.42 -8.53 -9.78
N TYR A 52 5.40 -8.03 -9.07
CA TYR A 52 5.47 -6.82 -8.24
C TYR A 52 5.44 -7.11 -6.74
N GLY A 53 5.14 -8.35 -6.35
CA GLY A 53 4.93 -8.76 -4.97
C GLY A 53 3.54 -8.44 -4.42
N THR A 54 3.35 -8.74 -3.14
CA THR A 54 2.12 -8.53 -2.39
C THR A 54 2.47 -7.92 -1.04
N LEU A 55 1.81 -6.82 -0.70
CA LEU A 55 1.89 -6.22 0.63
C LEU A 55 0.90 -6.90 1.55
N PHE A 56 1.40 -7.40 2.68
CA PHE A 56 0.60 -7.90 3.79
C PHE A 56 0.60 -6.88 4.92
N LEU A 57 -0.53 -6.72 5.58
CA LEU A 57 -0.68 -5.88 6.76
C LEU A 57 -1.56 -6.62 7.77
N HIS A 58 -1.42 -6.26 9.05
CA HIS A 58 -2.23 -6.84 10.12
C HIS A 58 -2.91 -5.72 10.90
N VAL A 59 -4.23 -5.86 11.05
CA VAL A 59 -5.07 -4.92 11.80
C VAL A 59 -6.01 -5.74 12.66
N ALA A 60 -6.27 -5.26 13.89
CA ALA A 60 -7.24 -5.90 14.76
C ALA A 60 -8.63 -5.86 14.09
N ALA A 61 -9.44 -6.91 14.24
CA ALA A 61 -10.78 -6.96 13.64
C ALA A 61 -11.69 -5.79 14.09
N ALA A 62 -11.50 -5.32 15.32
CA ALA A 62 -12.22 -4.16 15.87
C ALA A 62 -11.67 -2.80 15.39
N ASN A 63 -10.57 -2.77 14.65
CA ASN A 63 -10.01 -1.53 14.13
C ASN A 63 -10.92 -0.96 13.02
N PRO A 64 -11.34 0.32 13.11
CA PRO A 64 -12.22 0.95 12.12
C PRO A 64 -11.73 0.83 10.67
N VAL A 65 -10.42 0.69 10.44
CA VAL A 65 -9.84 0.52 9.09
C VAL A 65 -10.42 -0.68 8.34
N VAL A 66 -10.80 -1.74 9.06
CA VAL A 66 -11.36 -2.96 8.47
C VAL A 66 -12.63 -2.63 7.69
N GLN A 67 -13.48 -1.75 8.23
CA GLN A 67 -14.73 -1.34 7.57
C GLN A 67 -14.49 -0.66 6.22
N ARG A 68 -13.33 -0.01 6.06
CA ARG A 68 -12.96 0.65 4.79
C ARG A 68 -12.41 -0.35 3.76
N LEU A 69 -11.85 -1.47 4.21
CA LEU A 69 -11.20 -2.50 3.38
C LEU A 69 -12.12 -3.66 2.95
N CYS A 70 -13.26 -3.88 3.62
CA CYS A 70 -14.13 -5.05 3.38
C CYS A 70 -14.80 -5.15 1.99
N SER A 71 -14.65 -4.16 1.11
CA SER A 71 -15.44 -4.05 -0.14
C SER A 71 -14.67 -4.36 -1.42
N HIS A 72 -13.49 -5.00 -1.36
CA HIS A 72 -12.62 -5.26 -2.52
C HIS A 72 -12.31 -3.99 -3.35
N ARG A 73 -12.33 -2.81 -2.71
CA ARG A 73 -12.06 -1.55 -3.38
C ARG A 73 -10.54 -1.39 -3.56
N PRO A 74 -10.10 -0.77 -4.67
CA PRO A 74 -8.72 -0.34 -4.80
C PRO A 74 -8.32 0.60 -3.66
N VAL A 75 -7.12 0.39 -3.14
CA VAL A 75 -6.48 1.27 -2.16
C VAL A 75 -5.11 1.66 -2.69
N THR A 76 -4.57 2.77 -2.18
CA THR A 76 -3.20 3.20 -2.47
C THR A 76 -2.36 3.01 -1.23
N VAL A 77 -1.12 2.53 -1.40
CA VAL A 77 -0.14 2.43 -0.33
C VAL A 77 1.10 3.20 -0.77
N VAL A 78 1.59 4.08 0.10
CA VAL A 78 2.78 4.92 -0.13
C VAL A 78 3.84 4.60 0.92
#